data_AF-A0A8R7QTC6-F1
#
_entry.id   AF-A0A8R7QTC6-F1
#
_cell.length_a   1.000
_cell.length_b   1.000
_cell.length_c   1.000
_cell.angle_alpha   90.00
_cell.angle_beta   90.00
_cell.angle_gamma   90.00
#
_symmetry.space_group_name_H-M   'P 1'
#
loop_
_entity.id
_entity.type
_entity.pdbx_description
1 polymer ?
#
loop_
_entity_poly.entity_id
_entity_poly.type
_entity_poly.pdbx_seq_one_letter_code
_entity_poly.pdbx_strand_id
1 'polypeptide(L)'
;MSVCPSSRTTGSSASPDGLLILLNKGTTAVRVLHPFTRVFIDLPPLAPIFHHLVWMKAAVCRSHASIAVVAWFSVVPVVVYAEPGKPHWSVIHQGLELWTALPFRGRLFGIRKGTGEIVQVYPLFLQHPVVARIPSLFGCPTFCYYYLVEFREYMLLAVQHRRVSQSKKGWQPFAFALFLVNINQRGLVLLSSLGDRALFLSKDRCLCVSATKLPSISSNSIYFSLPNFDPGVVYSLSSGTFERTSTHALIHDLKERVRPSVRPFTLADHLTTYCHHLEWSKGLMFHEYYVIPLSWKEMLRKITLHDCEIQVSCVCEENEV
;
A
#
# COMPACT_ATOMS: atom_id res chain seq x y z
N MET A 1 -8.67 6.01 18.06
CA MET A 1 -8.37 6.32 16.64
C MET A 1 -7.50 5.22 16.08
N SER A 2 -7.76 4.75 14.86
CA SER A 2 -6.85 3.87 14.10
C SER A 2 -6.09 4.67 13.05
N VAL A 3 -4.85 4.28 12.76
CA VAL A 3 -4.12 4.82 11.61
C VAL A 3 -4.69 4.15 10.36
N CYS A 4 -5.10 4.93 9.35
CA CYS A 4 -5.50 4.35 8.08
C CYS A 4 -4.28 3.86 7.29
N PRO A 5 -4.40 2.80 6.46
CA PRO A 5 -3.42 2.53 5.42
C PRO A 5 -3.33 3.78 4.54
N SER A 6 -2.24 4.51 4.72
CA SER A 6 -1.90 5.67 3.90
C SER A 6 -0.82 5.24 2.93
N SER A 7 -1.00 5.48 1.64
CA SER A 7 0.08 5.34 0.66
C SER A 7 1.10 6.46 0.91
N ARG A 8 1.94 6.28 1.92
CA ARG A 8 3.05 7.17 2.24
C ARG A 8 4.32 6.63 1.61
N THR A 9 5.05 7.54 0.98
CA THR A 9 6.33 7.27 0.34
C THR A 9 7.40 8.14 0.98
N THR A 10 8.44 7.51 1.53
CA THR A 10 9.64 8.19 2.01
C THR A 10 10.67 8.24 0.88
N GLY A 11 10.44 9.11 -0.11
CA GLY A 11 11.44 9.44 -1.12
C GLY A 11 12.46 10.42 -0.56
N SER A 12 13.76 10.17 -0.76
CA SER A 12 14.84 11.04 -0.28
C SER A 12 14.99 12.29 -1.17
N SER A 13 14.03 13.20 -1.03
CA SER A 13 14.07 14.62 -1.36
C SER A 13 12.81 15.23 -0.72
N ALA A 14 12.72 15.14 0.62
CA ALA A 14 11.67 15.74 1.44
C ALA A 14 10.29 15.84 0.74
N SER A 15 9.58 14.71 0.60
CA SER A 15 8.13 14.82 0.38
C SER A 15 7.55 15.49 1.64
N PRO A 16 6.96 16.70 1.58
CA PRO A 16 7.12 17.65 2.69
C PRO A 16 6.45 17.29 4.00
N ASP A 17 5.39 16.48 4.04
CA ASP A 17 4.46 16.67 5.16
C ASP A 17 4.38 15.54 6.17
N GLY A 18 4.88 14.32 5.86
CA GLY A 18 4.90 13.21 6.83
C GLY A 18 3.55 12.90 7.51
N LEU A 19 2.42 13.36 6.94
CA LEU A 19 1.14 13.46 7.63
C LEU A 19 0.51 12.10 7.88
N LEU A 20 -0.05 11.94 9.07
CA LEU A 20 -0.85 10.80 9.49
C LEU A 20 -2.32 11.04 9.14
N ILE A 21 -2.94 10.05 8.49
CA ILE A 21 -4.39 9.98 8.37
C ILE A 21 -4.88 9.02 9.45
N LEU A 22 -5.71 9.54 10.34
CA LEU A 22 -6.31 8.80 11.45
C LEU A 22 -7.82 8.73 11.22
N LEU A 23 -8.43 7.58 11.49
CA LEU A 23 -9.86 7.41 11.53
C LEU A 23 -10.31 7.36 12.99
N ASN A 24 -11.20 8.25 13.39
CA ASN A 24 -11.91 8.10 14.64
C ASN A 24 -12.93 6.98 14.49
N LYS A 25 -12.74 5.91 15.24
CA LYS A 25 -13.59 4.71 15.16
C LYS A 25 -15.02 4.96 15.65
N GLY A 26 -15.22 5.84 16.63
CA GLY A 26 -16.55 6.12 17.17
C GLY A 26 -17.35 7.09 16.31
N THR A 27 -16.70 8.13 15.80
CA THR A 27 -17.38 9.18 15.02
C THR A 27 -17.24 9.02 13.51
N THR A 28 -16.37 8.12 13.04
CA THR A 28 -15.93 7.98 11.63
C THR A 28 -15.30 9.23 11.02
N ALA A 29 -14.99 10.25 11.83
CA ALA A 29 -14.29 11.43 11.38
C ALA A 29 -12.86 11.08 10.97
N VAL A 30 -12.40 11.67 9.87
CA VAL A 30 -11.03 11.51 9.41
C VAL A 30 -10.20 12.69 9.89
N ARG A 31 -9.04 12.43 10.47
CA ARG A 31 -8.10 13.44 10.95
C ARG A 31 -6.81 13.36 10.17
N VAL A 32 -6.34 14.50 9.69
CA VAL A 32 -4.98 14.67 9.17
C VAL A 32 -4.13 15.28 10.28
N LEU A 33 -3.05 14.61 10.67
CA LEU A 33 -2.19 14.97 11.78
C LEU A 33 -0.74 15.09 11.31
N HIS A 34 -0.07 16.18 11.64
CA HIS A 34 1.37 16.28 11.51
C HIS A 34 2.06 15.64 12.73
N PRO A 35 2.86 14.57 12.58
CA PRO A 35 3.33 13.76 13.70
C PRO A 35 4.23 14.52 14.69
N PHE A 36 5.02 15.48 14.22
CA PHE A 36 5.97 16.22 15.07
C PHE A 36 5.37 17.47 15.71
N THR A 37 4.75 18.35 14.92
CA THR A 37 4.08 19.57 15.41
C THR A 37 2.76 19.31 16.12
N ARG A 38 2.17 18.12 15.96
CA ARG A 38 0.85 17.72 16.49
C ARG A 38 -0.32 18.57 15.99
N VAL A 39 -0.09 19.44 15.00
CA VAL A 39 -1.14 20.18 14.30
C VAL A 39 -2.02 19.18 13.56
N PHE A 40 -3.34 19.34 13.70
CA PHE A 40 -4.29 18.48 13.04
C PHE A 40 -5.46 19.26 12.45
N ILE A 41 -6.11 18.63 11.48
CA ILE A 41 -7.34 19.09 10.85
C ILE A 41 -8.30 17.90 10.82
N ASP A 42 -9.53 18.15 11.25
CA ASP A 42 -10.62 17.18 11.16
C ASP A 42 -11.44 17.41 9.90
N LEU A 43 -11.81 16.30 9.25
CA LEU A 43 -12.72 16.23 8.11
C LEU A 43 -14.06 15.62 8.57
N PRO A 44 -15.13 15.81 7.79
CA PRO A 44 -16.45 15.26 8.11
C PRO A 44 -16.43 13.74 8.35
N PRO A 45 -17.38 13.20 9.15
CA PRO A 45 -17.62 11.76 9.28
C PRO A 45 -17.85 11.05 7.94
N LEU A 46 -17.35 9.82 7.82
CA LEU A 46 -17.61 8.93 6.68
C LEU A 46 -18.85 8.03 6.87
N ALA A 47 -19.37 7.90 8.09
CA ALA A 47 -20.53 7.07 8.45
C ALA A 47 -21.78 7.29 7.57
N PRO A 48 -22.12 8.52 7.13
CA PRO A 48 -23.27 8.72 6.24
C PRO A 48 -23.13 8.03 4.88
N ILE A 49 -21.93 7.56 4.54
CA ILE A 49 -21.59 7.04 3.21
C ILE A 49 -21.24 5.55 3.26
N PHE A 50 -20.70 5.02 4.38
CA PHE A 50 -20.30 3.61 4.48
C PHE A 50 -20.46 3.01 5.89
N HIS A 51 -21.27 1.96 5.99
CA HIS A 51 -21.45 1.17 7.21
C HIS A 51 -20.31 0.16 7.47
N HIS A 52 -19.48 -0.12 6.46
CA HIS A 52 -18.33 -1.04 6.56
C HIS A 52 -17.04 -0.36 6.09
N LEU A 53 -16.45 0.47 6.95
CA LEU A 53 -15.16 1.15 6.70
C LEU A 53 -13.94 0.22 6.75
N VAL A 54 -14.17 -1.10 6.83
CA VAL A 54 -13.13 -2.11 6.85
C VAL A 54 -12.33 -2.02 5.54
N TRP A 55 -11.02 -1.85 5.66
CA TRP A 55 -10.08 -1.70 4.53
C TRP A 55 -10.24 -0.43 3.67
N MET A 56 -10.65 0.68 4.29
CA MET A 56 -10.47 2.03 3.75
C MET A 56 -8.98 2.33 3.59
N LYS A 57 -8.60 2.90 2.45
CA LYS A 57 -7.28 3.47 2.19
C LYS A 57 -7.45 4.97 1.91
N ALA A 58 -6.45 5.78 2.26
CA ALA A 58 -6.52 7.21 2.00
C ALA A 58 -5.16 7.85 1.75
N ALA A 59 -5.17 8.98 1.07
CA ALA A 59 -3.99 9.78 0.78
C ALA A 59 -4.30 11.27 0.89
N VAL A 60 -3.29 12.05 1.29
CA VAL A 60 -3.36 13.51 1.26
C VAL A 60 -2.81 13.99 -0.07
N CYS A 61 -3.62 14.75 -0.80
CA CYS A 61 -3.25 15.46 -2.03
C CYS A 61 -3.11 16.94 -1.71
N ARG A 62 -1.87 17.45 -1.72
CA ARG A 62 -1.58 18.85 -1.39
C ARG A 62 -1.45 19.71 -2.64
N SER A 63 -2.17 20.82 -2.69
CA SER A 63 -1.95 21.91 -3.64
C SER A 63 -1.18 23.06 -2.98
N HIS A 64 -0.88 24.13 -3.73
CA HIS A 64 -0.19 25.29 -3.19
C HIS A 64 -0.96 26.03 -2.09
N ALA A 65 -2.29 25.90 -2.04
CA ALA A 65 -3.15 26.66 -1.14
C ALA A 65 -4.01 25.80 -0.19
N SER A 66 -4.15 24.49 -0.45
CA SER A 66 -5.04 23.62 0.33
C SER A 66 -4.57 22.16 0.32
N ILE A 67 -5.16 21.35 1.19
CA ILE A 67 -5.05 19.89 1.17
C ILE A 67 -6.41 19.29 0.84
N ALA A 68 -6.39 18.17 0.14
CA ALA A 68 -7.55 17.30 -0.02
C ALA A 68 -7.20 15.90 0.49
N VAL A 69 -8.13 15.28 1.20
CA VAL A 69 -8.02 13.87 1.59
C VAL A 69 -8.85 13.06 0.62
N VAL A 70 -8.21 12.14 -0.08
CA VAL A 70 -8.87 11.21 -1.00
C VAL A 70 -8.90 9.85 -0.35
N ALA A 71 -10.07 9.22 -0.29
CA ALA A 71 -10.28 7.91 0.28
C ALA A 71 -10.92 6.96 -0.74
N TRP A 72 -10.49 5.70 -0.69
CA TRP A 72 -11.00 4.62 -1.53
C TRP A 72 -11.08 3.32 -0.75
N PHE A 73 -11.88 2.38 -1.22
CA PHE A 73 -12.21 1.16 -0.50
C PHE A 73 -11.82 -0.07 -1.33
N SER A 74 -11.38 -1.12 -0.63
CA SER A 74 -10.92 -2.35 -1.30
C SER A 74 -12.07 -3.22 -1.81
N VAL A 75 -13.27 -3.06 -1.22
CA VAL A 75 -14.47 -3.88 -1.52
C VAL A 75 -15.51 -3.07 -2.27
N VAL A 76 -15.61 -1.77 -1.98
CA VAL A 76 -16.60 -0.89 -2.59
C VAL A 76 -15.92 -0.03 -3.65
N PRO A 77 -16.34 -0.08 -4.92
CA PRO A 77 -15.65 0.57 -6.03
C PRO A 77 -15.97 2.07 -6.09
N VAL A 78 -15.75 2.77 -4.99
CA VAL A 78 -16.02 4.21 -4.85
C VAL A 78 -14.76 4.92 -4.38
N VAL A 79 -14.52 6.09 -4.96
CA VAL A 79 -13.49 7.02 -4.50
C VAL A 79 -14.16 8.33 -4.10
N VAL A 80 -13.89 8.78 -2.88
CA VAL A 80 -14.40 10.03 -2.32
C VAL A 80 -13.25 10.96 -1.95
N TYR A 81 -13.53 12.24 -1.82
CA TYR A 81 -12.61 13.19 -1.23
C TYR A 81 -13.32 14.24 -0.39
N ALA A 82 -12.56 14.84 0.52
CA ALA A 82 -12.98 16.00 1.29
C ALA A 82 -11.82 16.98 1.42
N GLU A 83 -12.16 18.26 1.50
CA GLU A 83 -11.23 19.35 1.77
C GLU A 83 -11.57 19.96 3.14
N PRO A 84 -10.58 20.49 3.88
CA PRO A 84 -10.82 21.22 5.11
C PRO A 84 -11.86 22.31 4.92
N GLY A 85 -12.81 22.41 5.87
CA GLY A 85 -13.88 23.40 5.84
C GLY A 85 -15.07 23.07 4.94
N LYS A 86 -15.03 21.98 4.17
CA LYS A 86 -16.22 21.46 3.48
C LYS A 86 -17.02 20.55 4.41
N PRO A 87 -18.37 20.66 4.45
CA PRO A 87 -19.20 19.91 5.39
C PRO A 87 -19.44 18.44 4.99
N HIS A 88 -19.11 18.03 3.76
CA HIS A 88 -19.38 16.69 3.26
C HIS A 88 -18.26 16.16 2.35
N TRP A 89 -18.15 14.84 2.29
CA TRP A 89 -17.33 14.13 1.30
C TRP A 89 -18.04 14.14 -0.05
N SER A 90 -17.26 14.35 -1.11
CA SER A 90 -17.72 14.35 -2.49
C SER A 90 -17.24 13.09 -3.20
N VAL A 91 -18.11 12.46 -4.00
CA VAL A 91 -17.74 11.30 -4.82
C VAL A 91 -16.98 11.77 -6.06
N ILE A 92 -15.80 11.18 -6.30
CA ILE A 92 -15.00 11.42 -7.51
C ILE A 92 -15.34 10.38 -8.59
N HIS A 93 -15.34 9.10 -8.20
CA HIS A 93 -15.55 7.99 -9.11
C HIS A 93 -16.52 6.98 -8.49
N GLN A 94 -17.46 6.50 -9.31
CA GLN A 94 -18.29 5.33 -9.04
C GLN A 94 -17.87 4.20 -10.00
N GLY A 95 -17.75 2.97 -9.49
CA GLY A 95 -17.31 1.80 -10.27
C GLY A 95 -15.79 1.69 -10.51
N LEU A 96 -14.97 2.49 -9.80
CA LEU A 96 -13.51 2.43 -9.92
C LEU A 96 -12.89 1.57 -8.82
N GLU A 97 -12.41 0.39 -9.20
CA GLU A 97 -11.56 -0.44 -8.35
C GLU A 97 -10.08 -0.18 -8.62
N LEU A 98 -9.33 0.13 -7.57
CA LEU A 98 -7.90 0.35 -7.63
C LEU A 98 -7.13 -0.85 -7.07
N TRP A 99 -6.09 -1.27 -7.79
CA TRP A 99 -5.15 -2.28 -7.32
C TRP A 99 -4.14 -1.70 -6.33
N THR A 100 -3.45 -0.63 -6.73
CA THR A 100 -2.59 0.21 -5.89
C THR A 100 -2.82 1.67 -6.24
N ALA A 101 -2.49 2.58 -5.32
CA ALA A 101 -2.59 4.02 -5.53
C ALA A 101 -1.40 4.75 -4.90
N LEU A 102 -0.97 5.83 -5.55
CA LEU A 102 0.19 6.63 -5.17
C LEU A 102 -0.16 8.13 -5.22
N PRO A 103 -0.12 8.85 -4.08
CA PRO A 103 -0.08 10.30 -4.11
C PRO A 103 1.27 10.74 -4.67
N PHE A 104 1.24 11.58 -5.70
CA PHE A 104 2.45 12.08 -6.35
C PHE A 104 2.21 13.52 -6.82
N ARG A 105 3.03 14.46 -6.31
CA ARG A 105 2.97 15.89 -6.66
C ARG A 105 1.56 16.48 -6.56
N GLY A 106 0.92 16.29 -5.41
CA GLY A 106 -0.41 16.86 -5.13
C GLY A 106 -1.58 16.17 -5.81
N ARG A 107 -1.35 15.07 -6.52
CA ARG A 107 -2.36 14.30 -7.26
C ARG A 107 -2.38 12.86 -6.75
N LEU A 108 -3.48 12.16 -6.96
CA LEU A 108 -3.58 10.72 -6.70
C LEU A 108 -3.59 9.98 -8.04
N PHE A 109 -2.66 9.05 -8.21
CA PHE A 109 -2.66 8.09 -9.31
C PHE A 109 -3.00 6.70 -8.80
N GLY A 110 -3.62 5.88 -9.63
CA GLY A 110 -3.95 4.51 -9.27
C GLY A 110 -3.93 3.58 -10.47
N ILE A 111 -3.79 2.29 -10.21
CA ILE A 111 -3.87 1.26 -11.25
C ILE A 111 -5.27 0.67 -11.22
N ARG A 112 -6.01 0.79 -12.31
CA ARG A 112 -7.35 0.21 -12.42
C ARG A 112 -7.24 -1.31 -12.45
N LYS A 113 -7.93 -1.96 -11.52
CA LYS A 113 -7.96 -3.41 -11.40
C LYS A 113 -8.58 -4.04 -12.67
N GLY A 114 -8.00 -5.16 -13.10
CA GLY A 114 -8.45 -5.91 -14.29
C GLY A 114 -7.99 -5.36 -15.65
N THR A 115 -7.66 -4.07 -15.75
CA THR A 115 -7.25 -3.45 -17.04
C THR A 115 -5.76 -3.14 -17.11
N GLY A 116 -5.10 -2.90 -15.97
CA GLY A 116 -3.70 -2.46 -15.96
C GLY A 116 -3.51 -1.04 -16.49
N GLU A 117 -4.57 -0.22 -16.50
CA GLU A 117 -4.46 1.20 -16.84
C GLU A 117 -4.02 2.00 -15.61
N ILE A 118 -3.00 2.84 -15.77
CA ILE A 118 -2.65 3.85 -14.77
C ILE A 118 -3.55 5.05 -15.02
N VAL A 119 -4.33 5.44 -14.01
CA VAL A 119 -5.27 6.55 -14.07
C VAL A 119 -4.92 7.63 -13.06
N GLN A 120 -5.14 8.90 -13.42
CA GLN A 120 -5.21 9.98 -12.46
C GLN A 120 -6.59 9.93 -11.79
N VAL A 121 -6.59 9.65 -10.50
CA VAL A 121 -7.80 9.51 -9.66
C VAL A 121 -8.23 10.88 -9.17
N TYR A 122 -7.29 11.70 -8.67
CA TYR A 122 -7.54 13.05 -8.18
C TYR A 122 -6.43 14.01 -8.64
N PRO A 123 -6.73 15.28 -8.99
CA PRO A 123 -8.07 15.86 -9.12
C PRO A 123 -8.82 15.23 -10.30
N LEU A 124 -10.15 15.36 -10.28
CA LEU A 124 -11.02 14.86 -11.35
C LEU A 124 -10.66 15.53 -12.68
N PHE A 125 -10.34 14.73 -13.69
CA PHE A 125 -10.06 15.23 -15.03
C PHE A 125 -11.00 14.55 -16.03
N LEU A 126 -12.04 15.28 -16.44
CA LEU A 126 -13.20 14.73 -17.17
C LEU A 126 -12.87 14.15 -18.55
N GLN A 127 -11.81 14.63 -19.20
CA GLN A 127 -11.57 14.28 -20.61
C GLN A 127 -10.73 13.00 -20.79
N HIS A 128 -9.69 12.76 -19.97
CA HIS A 128 -8.78 11.61 -20.18
C HIS A 128 -8.05 11.20 -18.89
N PRO A 129 -8.62 10.33 -18.05
CA PRO A 129 -7.98 9.93 -16.78
C PRO A 129 -6.78 8.99 -16.99
N VAL A 130 -6.69 8.27 -18.11
CA VAL A 130 -5.64 7.26 -18.35
C VAL A 130 -4.30 7.92 -18.69
N VAL A 131 -3.34 7.80 -17.77
CA VAL A 131 -1.98 8.33 -17.89
C VAL A 131 -1.08 7.37 -18.65
N ALA A 132 -1.25 6.06 -18.50
CA ALA A 132 -0.44 5.09 -19.22
C ALA A 132 -1.16 3.73 -19.24
N ARG A 133 -0.82 2.91 -20.24
CA ARG A 133 -1.27 1.51 -20.33
C ARG A 133 -0.10 0.58 -20.17
N ILE A 134 -0.26 -0.43 -19.32
CA ILE A 134 0.76 -1.45 -19.13
C ILE A 134 0.87 -2.30 -20.41
N PRO A 135 2.08 -2.61 -20.90
CA PRO A 135 2.25 -3.38 -22.12
C PRO A 135 1.58 -4.76 -22.05
N SER A 136 0.90 -5.15 -23.13
CA SER A 136 0.23 -6.46 -23.23
C SER A 136 1.19 -7.66 -23.28
N LEU A 137 2.49 -7.42 -23.41
CA LEU A 137 3.53 -8.46 -23.47
C LEU A 137 3.61 -9.32 -22.20
N PHE A 138 3.06 -8.85 -21.07
CA PHE A 138 3.00 -9.62 -19.82
C PHE A 138 1.83 -10.64 -19.78
N GLY A 139 1.04 -10.73 -20.85
CA GLY A 139 -0.13 -11.60 -20.94
C GLY A 139 -1.36 -10.97 -20.31
N CYS A 140 -2.27 -11.80 -19.78
CA CYS A 140 -3.51 -11.31 -19.18
C CYS A 140 -3.21 -10.44 -17.94
N PRO A 141 -3.70 -9.19 -17.88
CA PRO A 141 -3.38 -8.28 -16.79
C PRO A 141 -3.75 -8.79 -15.39
N THR A 142 -4.70 -9.72 -15.28
CA THR A 142 -5.13 -10.33 -14.02
C THR A 142 -4.11 -11.29 -13.41
N PHE A 143 -3.11 -11.74 -14.17
CA PHE A 143 -2.04 -12.63 -13.67
C PHE A 143 -0.77 -11.90 -13.23
N CYS A 144 -0.76 -10.56 -13.31
CA CYS A 144 0.37 -9.73 -12.88
C CYS A 144 0.00 -8.95 -11.62
N TYR A 145 1.03 -8.57 -10.86
CA TYR A 145 0.90 -7.66 -9.72
C TYR A 145 1.57 -6.34 -10.08
N TYR A 146 0.86 -5.25 -9.81
CA TYR A 146 1.32 -3.91 -10.20
C TYR A 146 1.49 -3.00 -8.99
N TYR A 147 2.58 -2.25 -8.98
CA TYR A 147 2.92 -1.40 -7.86
C TYR A 147 3.35 -0.02 -8.37
N LEU A 148 2.69 1.03 -7.89
CA LEU A 148 3.15 2.40 -8.07
C LEU A 148 4.01 2.81 -6.88
N VAL A 149 5.20 3.32 -7.16
CA VAL A 149 6.16 3.76 -6.14
C VAL A 149 6.70 5.12 -6.52
N GLU A 150 6.83 6.01 -5.55
CA GLU A 150 7.61 7.23 -5.73
C GLU A 150 9.10 6.86 -5.79
N PHE A 151 9.76 7.26 -6.87
CA PHE A 151 11.16 6.95 -7.15
C PHE A 151 11.88 8.25 -7.51
N ARG A 152 12.59 8.81 -6.53
CA ARG A 152 13.21 10.15 -6.65
C ARG A 152 12.11 11.16 -7.01
N GLU A 153 12.26 11.85 -8.14
CA GLU A 153 11.32 12.84 -8.67
C GLU A 153 10.35 12.26 -9.71
N TYR A 154 10.25 10.93 -9.79
CA TYR A 154 9.46 10.22 -10.79
C TYR A 154 8.48 9.26 -10.15
N MET A 155 7.43 8.93 -10.89
CA MET A 155 6.57 7.80 -10.57
C MET A 155 7.10 6.55 -11.27
N LEU A 156 7.33 5.49 -10.50
CA LEU A 156 7.79 4.20 -10.99
C LEU A 156 6.65 3.19 -10.91
N LEU A 157 6.42 2.47 -12.01
CA LEU A 157 5.61 1.27 -12.07
C LEU A 157 6.54 0.05 -11.97
N ALA A 158 6.31 -0.80 -10.97
CA ALA A 158 6.86 -2.15 -10.94
C ALA A 158 5.79 -3.18 -11.31
N VAL A 159 6.10 -4.02 -12.30
CA VAL A 159 5.23 -5.10 -12.78
C VAL A 159 5.87 -6.42 -12.40
N GLN A 160 5.24 -7.15 -11.48
CA GLN A 160 5.57 -8.55 -11.19
C GLN A 160 4.75 -9.44 -12.14
N HIS A 161 5.44 -10.23 -12.95
CA HIS A 161 4.81 -11.15 -13.90
C HIS A 161 5.40 -12.55 -13.78
N ARG A 162 4.66 -13.56 -14.25
CA ARG A 162 5.18 -14.94 -14.30
C ARG A 162 6.29 -15.04 -15.35
N ARG A 163 7.31 -15.86 -15.09
CA ARG A 163 8.27 -16.24 -16.12
C ARG A 163 7.66 -17.34 -16.99
N VAL A 164 7.54 -17.07 -18.29
CA VAL A 164 7.13 -18.06 -19.29
C VAL A 164 8.38 -18.86 -19.66
N SER A 165 8.69 -19.90 -18.89
CA SER A 165 9.74 -20.91 -19.13
C SER A 165 11.19 -20.42 -19.25
N GLN A 166 12.06 -20.92 -18.36
CA GLN A 166 13.31 -21.59 -18.75
C GLN A 166 13.90 -22.28 -17.52
N SER A 167 14.34 -23.52 -17.72
CA SER A 167 15.05 -24.33 -16.75
C SER A 167 16.29 -23.61 -16.22
N LYS A 168 16.16 -23.00 -15.05
CA LYS A 168 17.30 -22.67 -14.20
C LYS A 168 17.08 -23.41 -12.88
N LYS A 169 18.08 -24.20 -12.45
CA LYS A 169 18.05 -24.90 -11.16
C LYS A 169 17.65 -23.91 -10.06
N GLY A 170 16.50 -24.11 -9.42
CA GLY A 170 16.03 -23.30 -8.30
C GLY A 170 14.64 -22.66 -8.47
N TRP A 171 14.10 -22.15 -7.35
CA TRP A 171 12.76 -21.55 -7.28
C TRP A 171 12.79 -20.09 -7.81
N GLN A 172 12.29 -19.86 -9.03
CA GLN A 172 12.22 -18.53 -9.66
C GLN A 172 10.86 -18.27 -10.36
N PRO A 173 9.74 -18.21 -9.62
CA PRO A 173 8.39 -18.20 -10.22
C PRO A 173 8.01 -16.89 -10.95
N PHE A 174 8.68 -15.78 -10.65
CA PHE A 174 8.32 -14.45 -11.17
C PHE A 174 9.52 -13.72 -11.77
N ALA A 175 9.26 -12.62 -12.46
CA ALA A 175 10.23 -11.60 -12.85
C ALA A 175 9.59 -10.22 -12.67
N PHE A 176 10.44 -9.19 -12.64
CA PHE A 176 10.02 -7.81 -12.52
C PHE A 176 10.41 -7.01 -13.75
N ALA A 177 9.48 -6.21 -14.24
CA ALA A 177 9.74 -5.15 -15.20
C ALA A 177 9.43 -3.79 -14.56
N LEU A 178 10.33 -2.83 -14.74
CA LEU A 178 10.22 -1.51 -14.14
C LEU A 178 10.03 -0.46 -15.22
N PHE A 179 9.12 0.49 -15.00
CA PHE A 179 8.85 1.56 -15.94
C PHE A 179 8.72 2.90 -15.23
N LEU A 180 9.44 3.91 -15.70
CA LEU A 180 9.15 5.29 -15.34
C LEU A 180 7.86 5.73 -16.05
N VAL A 181 6.92 6.29 -15.30
CA VAL A 181 5.65 6.77 -15.85
C VAL A 181 5.83 8.22 -16.31
N ASN A 182 5.74 8.44 -17.62
CA ASN A 182 5.73 9.77 -18.19
C ASN A 182 4.30 10.31 -18.24
N ILE A 183 3.97 11.16 -17.28
CA ILE A 183 2.63 11.72 -17.15
C ILE A 183 2.29 12.63 -18.35
N ASN A 184 3.26 13.35 -18.90
CA ASN A 184 3.05 14.32 -19.98
C ASN A 184 2.87 13.64 -21.33
N GLN A 185 3.73 12.66 -21.64
CA GLN A 185 3.66 11.89 -22.89
C GLN A 185 2.66 10.73 -22.83
N ARG A 186 2.00 10.54 -21.68
CA ARG A 186 1.07 9.45 -21.40
C ARG A 186 1.62 8.06 -21.73
N GLY A 187 2.84 7.79 -21.28
CA GLY A 187 3.59 6.60 -21.67
C GLY A 187 4.46 6.03 -20.57
N LEU A 188 5.11 4.90 -20.89
CA LEU A 188 6.01 4.17 -20.00
C LEU A 188 7.39 4.10 -20.64
N VAL A 189 8.43 4.39 -19.84
CA VAL A 189 9.83 4.27 -20.26
C VAL A 189 10.46 3.15 -19.43
N LEU A 190 10.99 2.12 -20.10
CA LEU A 190 11.62 0.98 -19.43
C LEU A 190 12.81 1.44 -18.58
N LEU A 191 12.89 0.92 -17.36
CA LEU A 191 13.99 1.13 -16.43
C LEU A 191 14.69 -0.20 -16.16
N SER A 192 15.99 -0.27 -16.44
CA SER A 192 16.79 -1.49 -16.27
C SER A 192 17.41 -1.64 -14.88
N SER A 193 17.57 -0.55 -14.14
CA SER A 193 18.24 -0.55 -12.84
C SER A 193 17.68 0.52 -11.89
N LEU A 194 17.60 0.17 -10.62
CA LEU A 194 17.28 1.08 -9.52
C LEU A 194 18.52 1.83 -9.01
N GLY A 195 19.72 1.43 -9.43
CA GLY A 195 20.99 1.95 -8.93
C GLY A 195 21.18 1.68 -7.45
N ASP A 196 21.44 2.73 -6.67
CA ASP A 196 21.66 2.69 -5.22
C ASP A 196 20.38 2.47 -4.39
N ARG A 197 19.26 2.12 -5.03
CA ARG A 197 17.94 2.05 -4.40
C ARG A 197 17.47 0.61 -4.24
N ALA A 198 16.60 0.43 -3.25
CA ALA A 198 15.81 -0.78 -3.08
C ALA A 198 14.33 -0.45 -3.01
N LEU A 199 13.48 -1.31 -3.56
CA LEU A 199 12.03 -1.21 -3.45
C LEU A 199 11.50 -2.19 -2.41
N PHE A 200 10.50 -1.79 -1.65
CA PHE A 200 9.67 -2.67 -0.85
C PHE A 200 8.24 -2.59 -1.41
N LEU A 201 7.72 -3.72 -1.89
CA LEU A 201 6.46 -3.78 -2.63
C LEU A 201 5.39 -4.52 -1.83
N SER A 202 4.25 -3.87 -1.63
CA SER A 202 3.04 -4.47 -1.07
C SER A 202 1.79 -3.80 -1.65
N LYS A 203 0.64 -4.46 -1.52
CA LYS A 203 -0.66 -3.92 -1.94
C LYS A 203 -1.09 -2.72 -1.10
N ASP A 204 -0.60 -2.59 0.12
CA ASP A 204 -1.00 -1.51 1.03
C ASP A 204 -0.13 -0.28 0.84
N ARG A 205 1.19 -0.46 0.90
CA ARG A 205 2.17 0.59 0.74
C ARG A 205 3.37 0.08 -0.04
N CYS A 206 3.96 0.96 -0.84
CA CYS A 206 5.23 0.70 -1.49
C CYS A 206 6.24 1.74 -1.04
N LEU A 207 7.50 1.33 -0.92
CA LEU A 207 8.57 2.17 -0.44
C LEU A 207 9.77 2.09 -1.38
N CYS A 208 10.44 3.21 -1.59
CA CYS A 208 11.77 3.24 -2.20
C CYS A 208 12.75 3.82 -1.18
N VAL A 209 13.82 3.08 -0.87
CA VAL A 209 14.85 3.52 0.08
C VAL A 209 16.22 3.59 -0.59
N SER A 210 17.11 4.40 -0.04
CA SER A 210 18.51 4.46 -0.46
C SER A 210 19.31 3.44 0.33
N ALA A 211 19.87 2.45 -0.38
CA ALA A 211 20.69 1.39 0.20
C ALA A 211 22.02 1.92 0.73
N THR A 212 22.55 3.02 0.15
CA THR A 212 23.78 3.67 0.65
C THR A 212 23.63 4.23 2.05
N LYS A 213 22.41 4.56 2.47
CA LYS A 213 22.10 5.03 3.83
C LYS A 213 21.71 3.90 4.78
N LEU A 214 21.47 2.70 4.26
CA LEU A 214 20.93 1.55 4.99
C LEU A 214 21.77 0.30 4.69
N PRO A 215 22.90 0.08 5.41
CA PRO A 215 23.91 -0.91 5.03
C PRO A 215 23.43 -2.37 4.92
N SER A 216 22.35 -2.72 5.62
CA SER A 216 21.75 -4.07 5.58
C SER A 216 20.76 -4.28 4.43
N ILE A 217 20.52 -3.25 3.61
CA ILE A 217 19.61 -3.30 2.46
C ILE A 217 20.42 -3.39 1.18
N SER A 218 20.14 -4.39 0.36
CA SER A 218 20.83 -4.59 -0.92
C SER A 218 20.38 -3.55 -1.94
N SER A 219 21.31 -2.87 -2.61
CA SER A 219 21.00 -1.98 -3.72
C SER A 219 20.50 -2.77 -4.94
N ASN A 220 19.82 -2.08 -5.86
CA ASN A 220 19.28 -2.67 -7.08
C ASN A 220 18.42 -3.91 -6.84
N SER A 221 17.60 -3.87 -5.79
CA SER A 221 16.81 -5.02 -5.34
C SER A 221 15.37 -4.66 -5.03
N ILE A 222 14.52 -5.68 -5.01
CA ILE A 222 13.09 -5.59 -4.75
C ILE A 222 12.75 -6.57 -3.63
N TYR A 223 12.35 -6.03 -2.47
CA TYR A 223 11.81 -6.75 -1.33
C TYR A 223 10.30 -6.86 -1.49
N PHE A 224 9.75 -8.07 -1.41
CA PHE A 224 8.32 -8.31 -1.57
C PHE A 224 7.91 -9.60 -0.85
N SER A 225 6.60 -9.82 -0.74
CA SER A 225 6.04 -11.03 -0.15
C SER A 225 5.39 -11.90 -1.23
N LEU A 226 5.49 -13.22 -1.04
CA LEU A 226 4.75 -14.21 -1.82
C LEU A 226 3.76 -14.89 -0.89
N PRO A 227 2.50 -14.40 -0.87
CA PRO A 227 1.45 -14.98 -0.04
C PRO A 227 1.38 -16.50 -0.26
N ASN A 228 1.32 -17.26 0.84
CA ASN A 228 1.30 -18.72 0.92
C ASN A 228 2.63 -19.45 0.71
N PHE A 229 3.72 -18.77 0.34
CA PHE A 229 5.01 -19.42 0.09
C PHE A 229 6.14 -18.87 0.95
N ASP A 230 6.31 -17.54 0.93
CA ASP A 230 7.40 -16.90 1.66
C ASP A 230 7.04 -15.44 1.97
N PRO A 231 7.02 -15.05 3.24
CA PRO A 231 6.69 -13.67 3.60
C PRO A 231 7.80 -12.66 3.33
N GLY A 232 9.02 -13.09 3.00
CA GLY A 232 10.16 -12.20 2.79
C GLY A 232 11.07 -12.72 1.69
N VAL A 233 10.93 -12.13 0.52
CA VAL A 233 11.74 -12.45 -0.66
C VAL A 233 12.41 -11.21 -1.18
N VAL A 234 13.68 -11.35 -1.54
CA VAL A 234 14.47 -10.34 -2.23
C VAL A 234 14.73 -10.80 -3.64
N TYR A 235 14.42 -9.93 -4.59
CA TYR A 235 14.76 -10.11 -6.00
C TYR A 235 15.88 -9.14 -6.38
N SER A 236 17.01 -9.67 -6.83
CA SER A 236 18.11 -8.88 -7.37
C SER A 236 17.87 -8.61 -8.84
N LEU A 237 17.79 -7.33 -9.24
CA LEU A 237 17.65 -6.94 -10.64
C LEU A 237 18.95 -7.20 -11.44
N SER A 238 20.11 -7.18 -10.77
CA SER A 238 21.40 -7.40 -11.41
C SER A 238 21.60 -8.85 -11.87
N SER A 239 21.24 -9.81 -11.01
CA SER A 239 21.41 -11.24 -11.27
C SER A 239 20.12 -11.93 -11.75
N GLY A 240 18.96 -11.30 -11.55
CA GLY A 240 17.65 -11.89 -11.81
C GLY A 240 17.34 -13.07 -10.88
N THR A 241 17.94 -13.11 -9.69
CA THR A 241 17.82 -14.20 -8.71
C THR A 241 16.95 -13.81 -7.52
N PHE A 242 16.40 -14.83 -6.85
CA PHE A 242 15.61 -14.69 -5.63
C PHE A 242 16.40 -15.20 -4.44
N GLU A 243 16.29 -14.47 -3.33
CA GLU A 243 16.81 -14.86 -2.02
C GLU A 243 15.68 -14.79 -1.00
N ARG A 244 15.60 -15.79 -0.14
CA ARG A 244 14.61 -15.82 0.95
C ARG A 244 15.22 -15.18 2.17
N THR A 245 14.60 -14.14 2.71
CA THR A 245 15.14 -13.43 3.88
C THR A 245 14.57 -13.96 5.20
N SER A 246 13.44 -14.65 5.17
CA SER A 246 12.65 -14.96 6.38
C SER A 246 12.42 -16.45 6.68
N THR A 247 12.99 -17.39 5.93
CA THR A 247 12.75 -18.84 6.15
C THR A 247 13.07 -19.31 7.56
N HIS A 248 14.12 -18.77 8.16
CA HIS A 248 14.54 -19.11 9.52
C HIS A 248 13.71 -18.38 10.60
N ALA A 249 12.96 -17.34 10.23
CA ALA A 249 12.14 -16.54 11.13
C ALA A 249 10.64 -16.91 11.14
N LEU A 250 10.21 -17.89 10.31
CA LEU A 250 8.84 -18.40 10.29
C LEU A 250 8.53 -19.18 11.57
N ILE A 251 7.63 -18.70 12.42
CA ILE A 251 7.34 -19.33 13.73
C ILE A 251 6.24 -20.41 13.68
N HIS A 252 5.62 -20.63 12.52
CA HIS A 252 4.52 -21.58 12.33
C HIS A 252 4.65 -22.30 10.98
N ASP A 253 4.03 -23.48 10.88
CA ASP A 253 3.94 -24.31 9.66
C ASP A 253 2.60 -24.12 8.91
N LEU A 254 1.91 -23.01 9.18
CA LEU A 254 0.54 -22.66 8.75
C LEU A 254 -0.57 -23.40 9.52
N LYS A 255 -0.24 -24.40 10.34
CA LYS A 255 -1.20 -25.11 11.19
C LYS A 255 -1.00 -24.79 12.66
N GLU A 256 0.21 -24.81 13.15
CA GLU A 256 0.54 -24.61 14.56
C GLU A 256 1.85 -23.85 14.75
N ARG A 257 2.09 -23.42 15.98
CA ARG A 257 3.35 -22.77 16.33
C ARG A 257 4.42 -23.83 16.46
N VAL A 258 5.47 -23.75 15.64
CA VAL A 258 6.57 -24.72 15.66
C VAL A 258 7.80 -24.20 16.39
N ARG A 259 7.93 -22.89 16.60
CA ARG A 259 9.05 -22.27 17.35
C ARG A 259 8.72 -20.90 17.95
N PRO A 260 9.52 -20.40 18.91
CA PRO A 260 9.41 -19.03 19.41
C PRO A 260 9.79 -17.97 18.36
N SER A 261 9.44 -16.71 18.63
CA SER A 261 9.85 -15.56 17.82
C SER A 261 11.37 -15.37 17.85
N VAL A 262 11.95 -15.06 16.71
CA VAL A 262 13.40 -14.90 16.55
C VAL A 262 13.72 -13.41 16.56
N ARG A 263 14.31 -12.93 17.65
CA ARG A 263 14.69 -11.52 17.86
C ARG A 263 16.22 -11.41 18.00
N PRO A 264 16.86 -10.31 17.57
CA PRO A 264 16.27 -9.10 16.99
C PRO A 264 15.84 -9.25 15.52
N PHE A 265 14.90 -8.41 15.06
CA PHE A 265 14.48 -8.36 13.65
C PHE A 265 15.38 -7.45 12.82
N THR A 266 15.52 -7.75 11.53
CA THR A 266 16.33 -6.96 10.61
C THR A 266 15.61 -5.67 10.20
N LEU A 267 16.37 -4.71 9.66
CA LEU A 267 15.76 -3.51 9.08
C LEU A 267 14.83 -3.84 7.91
N ALA A 268 15.18 -4.84 7.09
CA ALA A 268 14.34 -5.31 6.00
C ALA A 268 13.00 -5.86 6.51
N ASP A 269 12.99 -6.57 7.64
CA ASP A 269 11.76 -7.06 8.27
C ASP A 269 10.86 -5.89 8.71
N HIS A 270 11.45 -4.85 9.29
CA HIS A 270 10.72 -3.66 9.71
C HIS A 270 10.15 -2.86 8.54
N LEU A 271 10.92 -2.66 7.46
CA LEU A 271 10.46 -1.95 6.26
C LEU A 271 9.41 -2.77 5.49
N THR A 272 9.57 -4.09 5.42
CA THR A 272 8.57 -5.00 4.82
C THR A 272 7.30 -4.99 5.65
N THR A 273 7.40 -5.08 6.98
CA THR A 273 6.26 -4.96 7.89
C THR A 273 5.59 -3.62 7.73
N TYR A 274 6.34 -2.52 7.66
CA TYR A 274 5.77 -1.21 7.35
C TYR A 274 5.00 -1.22 6.04
N CYS A 275 5.44 -1.92 4.99
CA CYS A 275 4.67 -1.99 3.75
C CYS A 275 3.33 -2.74 3.87
N HIS A 276 3.14 -3.57 4.90
CA HIS A 276 1.92 -4.33 5.18
C HIS A 276 1.16 -3.72 6.38
N HIS A 277 0.11 -2.97 6.08
CA HIS A 277 -0.48 -2.08 7.08
C HIS A 277 -1.20 -2.82 8.22
N LEU A 278 -1.81 -3.97 7.91
CA LEU A 278 -2.55 -4.77 8.87
C LEU A 278 -1.67 -5.21 10.05
N GLU A 279 -0.48 -5.73 9.76
CA GLU A 279 0.45 -6.21 10.77
C GLU A 279 1.13 -5.03 11.47
N TRP A 280 1.56 -4.02 10.70
CA TRP A 280 2.23 -2.84 11.26
C TRP A 280 1.36 -2.08 12.26
N SER A 281 0.08 -1.85 11.95
CA SER A 281 -0.85 -1.14 12.82
C SER A 281 -1.15 -1.88 14.12
N LYS A 282 -0.98 -3.22 14.12
CA LYS A 282 -1.18 -4.11 15.27
C LYS A 282 0.12 -4.37 16.05
N GLY A 283 1.25 -3.80 15.63
CA GLY A 283 2.57 -4.05 16.23
C GLY A 283 3.09 -5.48 15.99
N LEU A 284 2.56 -6.17 14.98
CA LEU A 284 2.97 -7.51 14.59
C LEU A 284 4.05 -7.43 13.49
N MET A 285 4.97 -8.39 13.46
CA MET A 285 5.92 -8.51 12.36
C MET A 285 5.37 -9.33 11.21
N PHE A 286 5.38 -8.76 10.02
CA PHE A 286 4.77 -9.40 8.86
C PHE A 286 5.29 -10.81 8.61
N HIS A 287 6.61 -11.04 8.67
CA HIS A 287 7.16 -12.37 8.39
C HIS A 287 6.77 -13.46 9.41
N GLU A 288 6.37 -13.09 10.62
CA GLU A 288 5.87 -14.04 11.62
C GLU A 288 4.35 -14.22 11.59
N TYR A 289 3.63 -13.25 11.02
CA TYR A 289 2.17 -13.10 11.17
C TYR A 289 1.40 -12.93 9.84
N TYR A 290 2.06 -13.06 8.68
CA TYR A 290 1.42 -12.89 7.36
C TYR A 290 0.26 -13.86 7.10
N VAL A 291 0.24 -15.01 7.79
CA VAL A 291 -0.87 -15.97 7.85
C VAL A 291 -0.94 -16.50 9.28
N ILE A 292 -1.87 -15.99 10.08
CA ILE A 292 -2.06 -16.48 11.45
C ILE A 292 -2.81 -17.81 11.40
N PRO A 293 -2.25 -18.92 11.93
CA PRO A 293 -2.92 -20.21 11.92
C PRO A 293 -4.25 -20.18 12.68
N LEU A 294 -5.26 -20.88 12.16
CA LEU A 294 -6.59 -20.99 12.79
C LEU A 294 -6.55 -21.61 14.19
N SER A 295 -5.52 -22.39 14.49
CA SER A 295 -5.30 -22.97 15.82
C SER A 295 -4.96 -21.90 16.88
N TRP A 296 -4.50 -20.71 16.47
CA TRP A 296 -4.14 -19.62 17.38
C TRP A 296 -5.37 -18.82 17.82
N LYS A 297 -6.38 -19.52 18.33
CA LYS A 297 -7.71 -18.99 18.66
C LYS A 297 -7.64 -17.76 19.56
N GLU A 298 -6.76 -17.75 20.57
CA GLU A 298 -6.63 -16.62 21.48
C GLU A 298 -6.04 -15.38 20.78
N MET A 299 -5.08 -15.55 19.88
CA MET A 299 -4.53 -14.44 19.10
C MET A 299 -5.57 -13.91 18.11
N LEU A 300 -6.24 -14.80 17.40
CA LEU A 300 -7.34 -14.43 16.50
C LEU A 300 -8.44 -13.70 17.27
N ARG A 301 -8.81 -14.17 18.47
CA ARG A 301 -9.77 -13.49 19.34
C ARG A 301 -9.29 -12.10 19.74
N LYS A 302 -8.02 -11.93 20.13
CA LYS A 302 -7.45 -10.60 20.45
C LYS A 302 -7.45 -9.66 19.25
N ILE A 303 -7.12 -10.18 18.06
CA ILE A 303 -7.15 -9.41 16.82
C ILE A 303 -8.59 -9.02 16.48
N THR A 304 -9.52 -9.97 16.53
CA THR A 304 -10.94 -9.73 16.31
C THR A 304 -11.50 -8.75 17.33
N LEU A 305 -11.16 -8.83 18.61
CA LEU A 305 -11.58 -7.85 19.62
C LEU A 305 -11.04 -6.45 19.29
N HIS A 306 -9.76 -6.35 18.95
CA HIS A 306 -9.15 -5.09 18.50
C HIS A 306 -9.82 -4.55 17.23
N ASP A 307 -10.27 -5.43 16.33
CA ASP A 307 -11.00 -5.13 15.11
C ASP A 307 -12.50 -4.85 15.36
N CYS A 308 -13.13 -5.42 16.39
CA CYS A 308 -14.52 -5.18 16.82
C CYS A 308 -14.65 -3.86 17.57
N GLU A 309 -13.61 -3.40 18.28
CA GLU A 309 -13.48 -2.00 18.69
C GLU A 309 -13.47 -1.04 17.48
N ILE A 310 -13.32 -1.53 16.24
CA ILE A 310 -13.37 -0.78 14.96
C ILE A 310 -14.76 -0.86 14.31
N GLN A 311 -15.65 -1.76 14.74
CA GLN A 311 -17.03 -1.74 14.30
C GLN A 311 -17.76 -0.57 14.96
N VAL A 312 -18.24 0.36 14.13
CA VAL A 312 -19.12 1.45 14.55
C VAL A 312 -20.46 0.82 14.92
N SER A 313 -20.88 0.97 16.17
CA SER A 313 -22.26 0.72 16.55
C SER A 313 -23.15 1.67 15.75
N CYS A 314 -24.11 1.12 15.01
CA CYS A 314 -25.15 1.91 14.37
C CYS A 314 -25.84 2.74 15.45
N VAL A 315 -25.70 4.07 15.42
CA VAL A 315 -26.61 4.94 16.15
C VAL A 315 -27.89 4.89 15.33
N CYS A 316 -28.77 3.94 15.65
CA CYS A 316 -30.16 4.08 15.28
C CYS A 316 -30.62 5.37 15.96
N GLU A 317 -31.05 6.35 15.17
CA GLU A 317 -31.88 7.43 15.70
C GLU A 317 -33.12 6.76 16.30
N GLU A 318 -33.13 6.63 17.63
CA GLU A 318 -34.38 6.54 18.36
C GLU A 318 -35.06 7.89 18.17
N ASN A 319 -35.94 7.95 17.16
CA ASN A 319 -36.90 9.02 17.05
C ASN A 319 -37.79 8.96 18.30
N GLU A 320 -37.67 10.01 19.10
CA GLU A 320 -38.56 10.34 20.21
C GLU A 320 -40.03 10.36 19.75
N VAL A 321 -40.91 9.83 20.60
CA VAL A 321 -42.28 10.32 20.79
C VAL A 321 -42.36 10.88 22.20
#